data_AF-X1QRG1-F1
#
_entry.id   AF-X1QRG1-F1
#
_cell.length_a   1.000
_cell.length_b   1.000
_cell.length_c   1.000
_cell.angle_alpha   90.00
_cell.angle_beta   90.00
_cell.angle_gamma   90.00
#
_symmetry.space_group_name_H-M   'P 1'
#
loop_
_entity.id
_entity.type
_entity.pdbx_description
1 polymer ?
#
loop_
_entity_poly.entity_id
_entity_poly.type
_entity_poly.pdbx_seq_one_letter_code
_entity_poly.pdbx_strand_id
1 'polypeptide(L)' 'MEEVRKMAEKDLDGAVLMALDKGLIYLISKGSLIHPISIEARNNILNKVVFV' A
#
# COMPACT_ATOMS: atom_id res chain seq x y z
N MET A 1 12.21 -0.55 0.64
CA MET A 1 12.19 0.90 0.95
C MET A 1 12.62 1.73 -0.24
N GLU A 2 13.75 1.42 -0.88
CA GLU A 2 14.25 2.22 -2.01
C GLU A 2 13.27 2.33 -3.19
N GLU A 3 12.61 1.23 -3.55
CA GLU A 3 11.59 1.22 -4.61
C GLU A 3 10.39 2.13 -4.31
N VAL A 4 9.99 2.22 -3.04
CA VAL A 4 8.88 3.10 -2.63
C VAL A 4 9.31 4.56 -2.78
N ARG A 5 10.56 4.89 -2.42
CA ARG A 5 11.09 6.25 -2.62
C ARG A 5 11.16 6.63 -4.09
N LYS A 6 11.70 5.75 -4.94
CA LYS A 6 11.76 5.96 -6.40
C LYS A 6 10.37 6.08 -7.03
N MET A 7 9.38 5.34 -6.52
CA MET A 7 8.00 5.48 -6.97
C MET A 7 7.42 6.82 -6.53
N ALA A 8 7.66 7.25 -5.29
CA ALA A 8 7.11 8.49 -4.74
C ALA A 8 7.57 9.75 -5.50
N GLU A 9 8.77 9.71 -6.10
CA GLU A 9 9.26 10.77 -6.98
C GLU A 9 8.47 10.90 -8.30
N LYS A 10 7.77 9.83 -8.72
CA LYS A 10 7.05 9.76 -10.00
C LYS A 10 5.53 9.77 -9.82
N ASP A 11 5.04 9.02 -8.86
CA ASP A 11 3.63 8.82 -8.54
C ASP A 11 3.50 8.56 -7.03
N LEU A 12 3.03 9.59 -6.31
CA LEU A 12 2.87 9.52 -4.87
C LEU A 12 1.78 8.51 -4.48
N ASP A 13 0.65 8.47 -5.19
CA ASP A 13 -0.46 7.58 -4.86
C ASP A 13 -0.07 6.11 -5.13
N GLY A 14 0.61 5.85 -6.25
CA GLY A 14 1.20 4.53 -6.55
C GLY A 14 2.27 4.10 -5.52
N ALA A 15 3.06 5.03 -5.00
CA ALA A 15 4.02 4.73 -3.94
C ALA A 15 3.34 4.37 -2.62
N VAL A 16 2.27 5.08 -2.26
CA VAL A 16 1.46 4.77 -1.07
C VAL A 16 0.81 3.40 -1.22
N LEU A 17 0.25 3.07 -2.39
CA LEU A 17 -0.32 1.76 -2.67
C LEU A 17 0.72 0.65 -2.48
N MET A 18 1.91 0.83 -3.06
CA MET A 18 3.01 -0.12 -2.94
C MET A 18 3.45 -0.31 -1.48
N ALA A 19 3.49 0.76 -0.68
CA ALA A 19 3.84 0.69 0.73
C ALA A 19 2.79 -0.10 1.53
N LEU A 20 1.51 0.14 1.28
CA LEU A 20 0.40 -0.56 1.92
C LEU A 20 0.42 -2.06 1.56
N ASP A 21 0.58 -2.40 0.28
CA ASP A 21 0.65 -3.80 -0.17
C ASP A 21 1.82 -4.54 0.49
N LYS A 22 3.01 -3.92 0.52
CA LYS A 22 4.20 -4.50 1.20
C LYS A 22 3.97 -4.69 2.70
N GLY A 23 3.33 -3.73 3.36
CA GLY A 23 2.98 -3.81 4.78
C GLY A 23 2.00 -4.95 5.07
N LEU A 24 0.95 -5.08 4.27
CA LEU A 24 -0.05 -6.14 4.41
C LEU A 24 0.56 -7.53 4.18
N ILE A 25 1.35 -7.70 3.11
CA ILE A 25 2.06 -8.96 2.85
C ILE A 25 2.99 -9.32 4.02
N TYR A 26 3.70 -8.33 4.57
CA TYR A 26 4.55 -8.56 5.74
C TYR A 26 3.73 -9.05 6.94
N LEU A 27 2.63 -8.38 7.29
CA LEU A 27 1.78 -8.79 8.42
C LEU A 27 1.20 -10.21 8.22
N ILE A 28 0.74 -10.52 7.01
CA ILE A 28 0.25 -11.86 6.64
C ILE A 28 1.37 -12.90 6.82
N SER A 29 2.59 -12.59 6.33
CA SER A 29 3.74 -13.50 6.45
C SER A 29 4.13 -13.80 7.91
N LYS A 30 3.74 -12.93 8.85
CA LYS A 30 3.95 -13.09 10.29
C LYS A 30 2.75 -13.68 11.03
N GLY A 31 1.65 -14.01 10.33
CA GLY A 31 0.40 -14.42 10.96
C GLY A 31 -0.18 -13.36 11.91
N SER A 32 0.16 -12.08 11.69
CA SER A 32 -0.21 -10.98 12.57
C SER A 32 -1.60 -10.44 12.24
N LEU A 33 -2.25 -9.85 13.26
CA LEU A 33 -3.51 -9.12 13.04
C LEU A 33 -3.28 -7.92 12.12
N ILE A 34 -4.28 -7.61 11.31
CA ILE A 34 -4.29 -6.45 10.44
C ILE A 34 -5.41 -5.54 10.91
N HIS A 35 -5.09 -4.27 11.16
CA HIS A 35 -6.10 -3.30 11.53
C HIS A 35 -7.03 -3.02 10.32
N PRO A 36 -8.37 -3.01 10.47
CA PRO A 36 -9.30 -2.79 9.35
C PRO A 36 -9.02 -1.52 8.54
N ILE A 37 -8.68 -0.41 9.21
CA ILE A 37 -8.29 0.86 8.55
C ILE A 37 -7.13 0.67 7.56
N SER A 38 -6.19 -0.25 7.80
CA SER A 38 -5.10 -0.50 6.84
C SER A 38 -5.61 -1.12 5.53
N ILE A 39 -6.63 -1.98 5.60
CA ILE A 39 -7.29 -2.55 4.43
C ILE A 39 -8.10 -1.48 3.70
N GLU A 40 -8.86 -0.67 4.44
CA GLU A 40 -9.64 0.44 3.88
C GLU A 40 -8.75 1.46 3.17
N ALA A 41 -7.65 1.87 3.80
CA ALA A 41 -6.68 2.78 3.20
C ALA A 41 -6.13 2.23 1.88
N ARG A 42 -5.78 0.94 1.85
CA ARG A 42 -5.27 0.27 0.65
C ARG A 42 -6.30 0.25 -0.48
N ASN A 43 -7.55 -0.05 -0.17
CA ASN A 43 -8.63 -0.07 -1.15
C ASN A 43 -8.97 1.33 -1.67
N ASN A 44 -8.96 2.34 -0.82
CA ASN A 44 -9.19 3.73 -1.20
C ASN A 44 -8.12 4.24 -2.17
N ILE A 45 -6.84 3.93 -1.90
CA ILE A 45 -5.75 4.28 -2.81
C ILE A 45 -5.84 3.47 -4.10
N LEU A 46 -6.12 2.16 -4.04
CA LEU A 46 -6.26 1.35 -5.26
C LEU A 46 -7.36 1.91 -6.19
N ASN A 47 -8.50 2.33 -5.63
CA ASN A 47 -9.57 2.95 -6.41
C ASN A 47 -9.11 4.21 -7.14
N LYS A 48 -8.26 5.04 -6.53
CA LYS A 48 -7.70 6.25 -7.15
C LYS A 48 -6.66 5.97 -8.24
N VAL A 49 -5.95 4.85 -8.14
CA VAL A 49 -4.83 4.55 -9.05
C VAL A 49 -5.27 3.67 -10.23
N VAL A 50 -6.26 2.79 -10.04
CA VAL A 50 -6.59 1.74 -11.02
C VAL A 50 -7.99 1.84 -11.59
N PHE A 51 -8.97 2.30 -10.81
CA PHE A 51 -10.39 2.21 -11.17
C PHE A 51 -11.05 3.56 -11.43
N VAL A 52 -10.26 4.63 -11.60
CA VAL A 52 -10.74 5.95 -12.04
C VAL A 52 -11.18 5.89 -13.50
#